data_AF-A0A949NCI4-F1
#
_entry.id   AF-A0A949NCI4-F1
#
_cell.length_a   1.000
_cell.length_b   1.000
_cell.length_c   1.000
_cell.angle_alpha   90.00
_cell.angle_beta   90.00
_cell.angle_gamma   90.00
#
_symmetry.space_group_name_H-M   'P 1'
#
loop_
_entity.id
_entity.type
_entity.pdbx_description
1 polymer ?
#
loop_
_entity_poly.entity_id
_entity_poly.type
_entity_poly.pdbx_seq_one_letter_code
_entity_poly.pdbx_strand_id
1 'polypeptide(L)'
;MKIKVFLYVATATLCLLAGCSENTNPVETETLIVDTSAEDLVRENCLVLQAAVEEFARSNFGEYPRNVDSDNIFDYFSVKDLLPERKYLWNPYEWWRLEPSVEIASASGEIGYLPLINEDKCVGYRITGFGNDSLIVDISNTHYPEDSAVILGCQLLHEAIQAYIEENKDIYPWSLDWPSNNVGKCLRDYLPDGSLLENAITGENTEPSCETALVPGQIGYKSIEEGGFIVGFVIAGYGYSSLICDVSNIRNQEDAEVIANCHIIRFAAEAFAAENGGVYPASAADMTPGGNRLTDFLSGGMLLVNPYTSRRTEPSVWGGSACNPGESGYQAAVIDGINAGYCITGVGEWLGTTIVTLVYFPGE
;
A
#
# COMPACT_ATOMS: atom_id res chain seq x y z
N MET A 1 -20.05 46.42 7.46
CA MET A 1 -19.96 45.37 6.43
C MET A 1 -20.53 44.09 7.05
N LYS A 2 -21.74 43.67 6.65
CA LYS A 2 -22.43 42.50 7.21
C LYS A 2 -22.46 41.41 6.14
N ILE A 3 -21.85 40.27 6.42
CA ILE A 3 -21.90 39.08 5.57
C ILE A 3 -23.25 38.39 5.82
N LYS A 4 -24.05 38.20 4.76
CA LYS A 4 -25.24 37.34 4.77
C LYS A 4 -24.79 35.93 4.41
N VAL A 5 -24.97 34.98 5.32
CA VAL A 5 -24.90 33.54 5.02
C VAL A 5 -26.29 33.09 4.62
N PHE A 6 -26.44 32.52 3.42
CA PHE A 6 -27.67 31.84 3.00
C PHE A 6 -27.57 30.38 3.42
N LEU A 7 -28.42 29.97 4.36
CA LEU A 7 -28.68 28.56 4.67
C LEU A 7 -29.79 28.08 3.73
N TYR A 8 -29.45 27.21 2.79
CA TYR A 8 -30.45 26.55 1.94
C TYR A 8 -30.94 25.30 2.70
N VAL A 9 -32.10 25.41 3.35
CA VAL A 9 -32.84 24.24 3.85
C VAL A 9 -33.85 23.88 2.77
N ALA A 10 -33.53 22.85 1.98
CA ALA A 10 -34.45 22.31 1.00
C ALA A 10 -35.48 21.41 1.73
N THR A 11 -36.57 21.98 2.21
CA THR A 11 -37.77 21.19 2.57
C THR A 11 -38.47 20.76 1.30
N ALA A 12 -38.40 19.46 0.98
CA ALA A 12 -39.19 18.85 -0.08
C ALA A 12 -40.69 19.03 0.22
N THR A 13 -41.39 19.77 -0.62
CA THR A 13 -42.85 19.92 -0.56
C THR A 13 -43.47 18.78 -1.36
N LEU A 14 -44.06 17.80 -0.66
CA LEU A 14 -44.83 16.72 -1.27
C LEU A 14 -46.21 17.26 -1.69
N CYS A 15 -46.47 17.37 -3.00
CA CYS A 15 -47.80 17.65 -3.54
C CYS A 15 -48.61 16.34 -3.63
N LEU A 16 -49.56 16.14 -2.71
CA LEU A 16 -50.57 15.09 -2.82
C LEU A 16 -51.77 15.59 -3.64
N LEU A 17 -51.92 15.12 -4.88
CA LEU A 17 -53.14 15.26 -5.67
C LEU A 17 -54.09 14.10 -5.33
N ALA A 18 -55.04 14.34 -4.42
CA ALA A 18 -56.16 13.43 -4.20
C ALA A 18 -57.32 13.79 -5.15
N GLY A 19 -57.64 12.91 -6.10
CA GLY A 19 -58.84 13.02 -6.92
C GLY A 19 -60.02 12.38 -6.18
N CYS A 20 -61.09 13.15 -5.93
CA CYS A 20 -62.34 12.62 -5.39
C CYS A 20 -63.26 12.17 -6.53
N SER A 21 -63.72 10.91 -6.50
CA SER A 21 -64.98 10.53 -7.16
C SER A 21 -66.07 10.39 -6.10
N GLU A 22 -67.28 10.83 -6.44
CA GLU A 22 -68.44 10.79 -5.55
C GLU A 22 -68.85 9.32 -5.32
N ASN A 23 -68.73 8.85 -4.07
CA ASN A 23 -69.25 7.58 -3.51
C ASN A 23 -68.32 6.35 -3.38
N THR A 24 -67.11 6.51 -2.82
CA THR A 24 -66.45 5.40 -2.11
C THR A 24 -65.71 5.91 -0.87
N ASN A 25 -65.73 5.13 0.22
CA ASN A 25 -64.99 5.41 1.46
C ASN A 25 -63.53 5.76 1.17
N PRO A 26 -62.91 6.71 1.92
CA PRO A 26 -61.49 7.00 1.77
C PRO A 26 -60.69 5.73 2.00
N VAL A 27 -59.92 5.33 0.99
CA VAL A 27 -58.88 4.30 1.14
C VAL A 27 -57.83 4.93 2.05
N GLU A 28 -57.58 4.33 3.21
CA GLU A 28 -56.41 4.66 4.02
C GLU A 28 -55.18 4.46 3.14
N THR A 29 -54.63 5.57 2.67
CA THR A 29 -53.35 5.59 1.97
C THR A 29 -52.32 5.64 3.08
N GLU A 30 -51.77 4.47 3.43
CA GLU A 30 -50.54 4.40 4.21
C GLU A 30 -49.53 5.32 3.53
N THR A 31 -49.25 6.44 4.20
CA THR A 31 -48.29 7.40 3.71
C THR A 31 -46.95 6.75 3.93
N LEU A 32 -46.33 6.21 2.87
CA LEU A 32 -44.98 5.67 2.92
C LEU A 32 -44.04 6.85 3.20
N ILE A 33 -43.80 7.14 4.48
CA ILE A 33 -42.76 8.08 4.88
C ILE A 33 -41.46 7.32 4.63
N VAL A 34 -40.90 7.49 3.44
CA VAL A 34 -39.51 7.09 3.18
C VAL A 34 -38.68 7.96 4.12
N ASP A 35 -38.18 7.35 5.20
CA ASP A 35 -37.27 8.01 6.11
C ASP A 35 -35.93 8.17 5.40
N THR A 36 -35.81 9.24 4.61
CA THR A 36 -34.60 9.56 3.84
C THR A 36 -33.35 9.57 4.73
N SER A 37 -33.51 9.81 6.03
CA SER A 37 -32.39 9.77 6.98
C SER A 37 -31.79 8.36 7.17
N ALA A 38 -32.59 7.30 7.06
CA ALA A 38 -32.12 5.92 7.21
C ALA A 38 -31.34 5.45 5.97
N GLU A 39 -31.88 5.70 4.78
CA GLU A 39 -31.18 5.34 3.53
C GLU A 39 -29.89 6.14 3.33
N ASP A 40 -29.87 7.40 3.75
CA ASP A 40 -28.65 8.22 3.71
C ASP A 40 -27.55 7.66 4.62
N LEU A 41 -27.92 7.10 5.78
CA LEU A 41 -26.96 6.44 6.65
C LEU A 41 -26.46 5.11 6.07
N VAL A 42 -27.30 4.35 5.36
CA VAL A 42 -26.85 3.17 4.59
C VAL A 42 -25.82 3.57 3.53
N ARG A 43 -26.07 4.68 2.81
CA ARG A 43 -25.10 5.23 1.83
C ARG A 43 -23.79 5.63 2.48
N GLU A 44 -23.85 6.33 3.61
CA GLU A 44 -22.66 6.71 4.38
C GLU A 44 -21.85 5.49 4.83
N ASN A 45 -22.52 4.48 5.38
CA ASN A 45 -21.88 3.22 5.79
C ASN A 45 -21.18 2.50 4.63
N CYS A 46 -21.79 2.44 3.44
CA CYS A 46 -21.15 1.87 2.26
C CYS A 46 -19.86 2.62 1.89
N LEU A 47 -19.87 3.95 1.94
CA LEU A 47 -18.69 4.77 1.65
C LEU A 47 -17.60 4.61 2.72
N VAL A 48 -17.97 4.46 4.00
CA VAL A 48 -17.04 4.15 5.09
C VAL A 48 -16.38 2.78 4.86
N LEU A 49 -17.17 1.76 4.51
CA LEU A 49 -16.61 0.44 4.19
C LEU A 49 -15.70 0.49 2.96
N GLN A 50 -16.09 1.25 1.93
CA GLN A 50 -15.26 1.47 0.74
C GLN A 50 -13.91 2.06 1.14
N ALA A 51 -13.90 3.13 1.92
CA ALA A 51 -12.67 3.77 2.37
C ALA A 51 -11.77 2.80 3.17
N ALA A 52 -12.35 1.96 4.04
CA ALA A 52 -11.60 0.96 4.79
C ALA A 52 -11.01 -0.14 3.90
N VAL A 53 -11.74 -0.60 2.88
CA VAL A 53 -11.26 -1.59 1.90
C VAL A 53 -10.13 -1.02 1.04
N GLU A 54 -10.24 0.24 0.59
CA GLU A 54 -9.19 0.90 -0.19
C GLU A 54 -7.94 1.18 0.66
N GLU A 55 -8.10 1.52 1.94
CA GLU A 55 -6.97 1.65 2.88
C GLU A 55 -6.28 0.31 3.11
N PHE A 56 -7.06 -0.77 3.27
CA PHE A 56 -6.52 -2.12 3.35
C PHE A 56 -5.71 -2.44 2.09
N ALA A 57 -6.27 -2.25 0.90
CA ALA A 57 -5.57 -2.56 -0.35
C ALA A 57 -4.29 -1.74 -0.49
N ARG A 58 -4.31 -0.45 -0.13
CA ARG A 58 -3.12 0.41 -0.15
C ARG A 58 -2.02 -0.08 0.79
N SER A 59 -2.40 -0.53 1.98
CA SER A 59 -1.46 -1.06 2.98
C SER A 59 -0.93 -2.44 2.59
N ASN A 60 -1.65 -3.17 1.73
CA ASN A 60 -1.33 -4.53 1.30
C ASN A 60 -0.95 -4.61 -0.18
N PHE A 61 -0.20 -3.61 -0.67
CA PHE A 61 0.39 -3.60 -2.02
C PHE A 61 -0.62 -3.85 -3.17
N GLY A 62 -1.83 -3.32 -3.04
CA GLY A 62 -2.90 -3.46 -4.03
C GLY A 62 -3.70 -4.76 -3.94
N GLU A 63 -3.47 -5.59 -2.92
CA GLU A 63 -4.30 -6.77 -2.66
C GLU A 63 -5.58 -6.42 -1.91
N TYR A 64 -6.72 -6.73 -2.53
CA TYR A 64 -8.02 -6.53 -1.89
C TYR A 64 -8.34 -7.65 -0.88
N PRO A 65 -9.10 -7.36 0.18
CA PRO A 65 -9.42 -8.37 1.19
C PRO A 65 -10.41 -9.40 0.65
N ARG A 66 -10.17 -10.69 0.90
CA ARG A 66 -11.11 -11.74 0.48
C ARG A 66 -12.41 -11.73 1.29
N ASN A 67 -12.40 -11.16 2.48
CA ASN A 67 -13.58 -10.88 3.27
C ASN A 67 -13.27 -9.76 4.27
N VAL A 68 -14.28 -9.16 4.89
CA VAL A 68 -14.07 -8.05 5.84
C VAL A 68 -13.35 -8.48 7.14
N ASP A 69 -13.36 -9.78 7.41
CA ASP A 69 -12.73 -10.46 8.55
C ASP A 69 -11.31 -10.97 8.26
N SER A 70 -10.79 -10.77 7.03
CA SER A 70 -9.60 -11.48 6.63
C SER A 70 -8.42 -10.80 7.30
N ASP A 71 -7.93 -11.42 8.36
CA ASP A 71 -6.61 -11.13 8.92
C ASP A 71 -5.59 -11.39 7.81
N ASN A 72 -4.88 -10.36 7.36
CA ASN A 72 -3.77 -10.61 6.46
C ASN A 72 -2.64 -11.30 7.25
N ILE A 73 -1.87 -12.14 6.55
CA ILE A 73 -0.69 -12.83 7.06
C ILE A 73 0.40 -11.83 7.49
N PHE A 74 0.41 -10.62 6.91
CA PHE A 74 1.54 -9.69 7.03
C PHE A 74 1.27 -8.42 7.85
N ASP A 75 0.02 -8.05 8.11
CA ASP A 75 -0.33 -6.90 8.96
C ASP A 75 -1.53 -7.20 9.85
N TYR A 76 -1.43 -6.82 11.13
CA TYR A 76 -2.40 -7.10 12.20
C TYR A 76 -3.74 -6.36 12.07
N PHE A 77 -4.10 -5.86 10.89
CA PHE A 77 -5.31 -5.06 10.68
C PHE A 77 -6.19 -5.67 9.59
N SER A 78 -7.34 -6.19 10.01
CA SER A 78 -8.45 -6.53 9.12
C SER A 78 -9.16 -5.25 8.64
N VAL A 79 -10.01 -5.35 7.61
CA VAL A 79 -10.89 -4.23 7.21
C VAL A 79 -11.70 -3.72 8.40
N LYS A 80 -12.13 -4.62 9.29
CA LYS A 80 -12.86 -4.28 10.51
C LYS A 80 -12.07 -3.40 11.49
N ASP A 81 -10.75 -3.54 11.53
CA ASP A 81 -9.90 -2.70 12.39
C ASP A 81 -9.74 -1.28 11.84
N LEU A 82 -9.95 -1.12 10.52
CA LEU A 82 -9.99 0.17 9.82
C LEU A 82 -11.37 0.84 9.87
N LEU A 83 -12.42 0.11 10.26
CA LEU A 83 -13.76 0.69 10.44
C LEU A 83 -13.82 1.60 11.68
N PRO A 84 -14.64 2.67 11.65
CA PRO A 84 -14.93 3.48 12.83
C PRO A 84 -15.41 2.62 13.99
N GLU A 85 -14.96 2.96 15.20
CA GLU A 85 -15.31 2.24 16.43
C GLU A 85 -14.97 0.74 16.44
N ARG A 86 -14.03 0.33 15.58
CA ARG A 86 -13.39 -1.00 15.56
C ARG A 86 -14.39 -2.16 15.48
N LYS A 87 -15.20 -2.23 14.42
CA LYS A 87 -15.73 -3.48 13.77
C LYS A 87 -17.12 -3.35 13.14
N TYR A 88 -17.93 -2.36 13.52
CA TYR A 88 -19.36 -2.39 13.19
C TYR A 88 -19.87 -1.10 12.56
N LEU A 89 -20.84 -1.24 11.66
CA LEU A 89 -21.58 -0.15 11.02
C LEU A 89 -22.98 -0.04 11.64
N TRP A 90 -23.55 1.16 11.67
CA TRP A 90 -24.86 1.38 12.30
C TRP A 90 -26.00 0.97 11.38
N ASN A 91 -26.89 0.05 11.80
CA ASN A 91 -28.11 -0.24 11.04
C ASN A 91 -29.25 0.72 11.49
N PRO A 92 -29.72 1.64 10.62
CA PRO A 92 -30.77 2.59 10.98
C PRO A 92 -32.16 1.96 11.17
N TYR A 93 -32.41 0.78 10.60
CA TYR A 93 -33.72 0.11 10.66
C TYR A 93 -33.88 -0.76 11.89
N GLU A 94 -32.77 -1.33 12.40
CA GLU A 94 -32.82 -2.20 13.56
C GLU A 94 -32.33 -1.53 14.85
N TRP A 95 -31.71 -0.35 14.77
CA TRP A 95 -31.19 0.42 15.92
C TRP A 95 -30.08 -0.29 16.71
N TRP A 96 -29.35 -1.19 16.06
CA TRP A 96 -28.12 -1.79 16.57
C TRP A 96 -27.06 -1.88 15.47
N ARG A 97 -25.86 -2.30 15.86
CA ARG A 97 -24.67 -2.29 15.00
C ARG A 97 -24.45 -3.65 14.34
N LEU A 98 -24.29 -3.66 13.03
CA LEU A 98 -24.08 -4.86 12.24
C LEU A 98 -22.66 -4.91 11.68
N GLU A 99 -22.16 -6.14 11.53
CA GLU A 99 -20.98 -6.38 10.72
C GLU A 99 -21.39 -6.35 9.25
N PRO A 100 -20.49 -5.91 8.34
CA PRO A 100 -20.73 -6.09 6.93
C PRO A 100 -20.89 -7.59 6.59
N SER A 101 -21.90 -7.90 5.79
CA SER A 101 -22.14 -9.23 5.26
C SER A 101 -21.09 -9.56 4.19
N VAL A 102 -20.73 -10.84 4.06
CA VAL A 102 -19.82 -11.34 3.00
C VAL A 102 -20.54 -11.69 1.70
N GLU A 103 -21.80 -11.25 1.57
CA GLU A 103 -22.66 -11.45 0.43
C GLU A 103 -23.29 -10.11 -0.01
N ILE A 104 -24.11 -10.15 -1.06
CA ILE A 104 -24.90 -8.98 -1.47
C ILE A 104 -25.93 -8.67 -0.38
N ALA A 105 -26.03 -7.39 0.02
CA ALA A 105 -27.00 -6.94 0.99
C ALA A 105 -28.43 -7.30 0.55
N SER A 106 -29.19 -7.90 1.45
CA SER A 106 -30.50 -8.51 1.18
C SER A 106 -31.58 -8.14 2.20
N ALA A 107 -31.18 -7.54 3.33
CA ALA A 107 -32.08 -7.10 4.40
C ALA A 107 -31.93 -5.61 4.70
N SER A 108 -32.97 -4.99 5.29
CA SER A 108 -33.01 -3.54 5.52
C SER A 108 -31.86 -3.05 6.41
N GLY A 109 -31.08 -2.10 5.89
CA GLY A 109 -29.90 -1.55 6.56
C GLY A 109 -28.65 -2.42 6.49
N GLU A 110 -28.72 -3.58 5.83
CA GLU A 110 -27.56 -4.45 5.62
C GLU A 110 -26.56 -3.80 4.64
N ILE A 111 -25.28 -3.97 4.96
CA ILE A 111 -24.15 -3.59 4.11
C ILE A 111 -23.44 -4.88 3.70
N GLY A 112 -23.35 -5.14 2.40
CA GLY A 112 -22.74 -6.32 1.84
C GLY A 112 -21.39 -6.02 1.20
N TYR A 113 -20.45 -6.95 1.32
CA TYR A 113 -19.12 -6.94 0.71
C TYR A 113 -18.91 -8.24 -0.07
N LEU A 114 -18.70 -8.12 -1.37
CA LEU A 114 -18.42 -9.25 -2.25
C LEU A 114 -17.02 -9.07 -2.86
N PRO A 115 -16.03 -9.91 -2.54
CA PRO A 115 -14.73 -9.87 -3.20
C PRO A 115 -14.87 -10.26 -4.68
N LEU A 116 -14.11 -9.59 -5.55
CA LEU A 116 -13.99 -9.97 -6.95
C LEU A 116 -12.73 -10.82 -7.11
N ILE A 117 -12.93 -12.12 -7.32
CA ILE A 117 -11.84 -13.09 -7.46
C ILE A 117 -11.55 -13.32 -8.94
N ASN A 118 -10.30 -13.15 -9.34
CA ASN A 118 -9.79 -13.59 -10.63
C ASN A 118 -8.67 -14.60 -10.39
N GLU A 119 -8.80 -15.78 -10.98
CA GLU A 119 -8.00 -16.96 -10.66
C GLU A 119 -8.09 -17.30 -9.16
N ASP A 120 -7.06 -17.00 -8.40
CA ASP A 120 -7.02 -17.15 -6.96
C ASP A 120 -6.80 -15.83 -6.22
N LYS A 121 -6.71 -14.68 -6.90
CA LYS A 121 -6.47 -13.38 -6.28
C LYS A 121 -7.72 -12.52 -6.18
N CYS A 122 -7.77 -11.70 -5.13
CA CYS A 122 -8.81 -10.68 -4.99
C CYS A 122 -8.37 -9.41 -5.72
N VAL A 123 -8.99 -9.16 -6.87
CA VAL A 123 -8.65 -8.05 -7.78
C VAL A 123 -9.61 -6.87 -7.64
N GLY A 124 -10.55 -6.96 -6.72
CA GLY A 124 -11.45 -5.87 -6.41
C GLY A 124 -12.55 -6.28 -5.46
N TYR A 125 -13.59 -5.46 -5.42
CA TYR A 125 -14.74 -5.65 -4.56
C TYR A 125 -16.00 -5.09 -5.18
N ARG A 126 -17.13 -5.53 -4.65
CA ARG A 126 -18.43 -4.91 -4.81
C ARG A 126 -19.06 -4.69 -3.44
N ILE A 127 -19.39 -3.45 -3.12
CA ILE A 127 -20.08 -3.06 -1.89
C ILE A 127 -21.52 -2.74 -2.23
N THR A 128 -22.44 -3.32 -1.47
CA THR A 128 -23.88 -3.17 -1.65
C THR A 128 -24.54 -2.68 -0.37
N GLY A 129 -25.58 -1.86 -0.50
CA GLY A 129 -26.34 -1.34 0.64
C GLY A 129 -27.83 -1.48 0.37
N PHE A 130 -28.56 -2.12 1.28
CA PHE A 130 -29.98 -2.36 1.15
C PHE A 130 -30.75 -1.39 2.05
N GLY A 131 -31.64 -0.60 1.44
CA GLY A 131 -32.46 0.41 2.10
C GLY A 131 -33.67 -0.22 2.80
N ASN A 132 -34.83 0.43 2.79
CA ASN A 132 -36.00 -0.16 3.44
C ASN A 132 -36.44 -1.45 2.73
N ASP A 133 -36.59 -1.40 1.40
CA ASP A 133 -37.20 -2.49 0.62
C ASP A 133 -36.42 -2.87 -0.65
N SER A 134 -35.27 -2.24 -0.90
CA SER A 134 -34.51 -2.45 -2.13
C SER A 134 -33.03 -2.15 -1.96
N LEU A 135 -32.22 -2.63 -2.91
CA LEU A 135 -30.84 -2.24 -3.02
C LEU A 135 -30.73 -0.78 -3.48
N ILE A 136 -30.09 0.06 -2.67
CA ILE A 136 -29.97 1.50 -2.91
C ILE A 136 -28.53 1.95 -3.16
N VAL A 137 -27.55 1.08 -2.91
CA VAL A 137 -26.13 1.31 -3.18
C VAL A 137 -25.51 0.09 -3.84
N ASP A 138 -24.72 0.33 -4.88
CA ASP A 138 -23.93 -0.67 -5.59
C ASP A 138 -22.64 0.01 -6.08
N ILE A 139 -21.53 -0.26 -5.39
CA ILE A 139 -20.22 0.36 -5.61
C ILE A 139 -19.24 -0.75 -5.98
N SER A 140 -18.44 -0.53 -7.03
CA SER A 140 -17.35 -1.44 -7.43
C SER A 140 -16.11 -0.62 -7.76
N ASN A 141 -14.92 -1.15 -7.45
CA ASN A 141 -13.66 -0.55 -7.92
C ASN A 141 -13.32 -0.97 -9.36
N THR A 142 -13.96 -2.02 -9.88
CA THR A 142 -13.82 -2.47 -11.28
C THR A 142 -15.12 -2.18 -12.01
N HIS A 143 -15.04 -1.35 -13.06
CA HIS A 143 -16.20 -1.02 -13.88
C HIS A 143 -16.25 -1.89 -15.13
N TYR A 144 -15.09 -2.32 -15.59
CA TYR A 144 -14.90 -3.14 -16.78
C TYR A 144 -14.18 -4.45 -16.41
N PRO A 145 -14.48 -5.58 -17.07
CA PRO A 145 -13.76 -6.84 -16.86
C PRO A 145 -12.23 -6.70 -17.02
N GLU A 146 -11.80 -5.80 -17.91
CA GLU A 146 -10.40 -5.52 -18.19
C GLU A 146 -9.69 -4.83 -17.02
N ASP A 147 -10.41 -4.09 -16.17
CA ASP A 147 -9.86 -3.47 -14.96
C ASP A 147 -9.33 -4.55 -14.00
N SER A 148 -10.09 -5.65 -13.84
CA SER A 148 -9.72 -6.80 -13.01
C SER A 148 -8.45 -7.50 -13.52
N ALA A 149 -8.25 -7.56 -14.84
CA ALA A 149 -7.06 -8.15 -15.44
C ALA A 149 -5.83 -7.25 -15.27
N VAL A 150 -5.98 -5.94 -15.37
CA VAL A 150 -4.90 -4.97 -15.07
C VAL A 150 -4.48 -5.06 -13.60
N ILE A 151 -5.43 -5.14 -12.66
CA ILE A 151 -5.13 -5.30 -11.23
C ILE A 151 -4.41 -6.63 -10.97
N LEU A 152 -4.88 -7.73 -11.56
CA LEU A 152 -4.19 -9.03 -11.48
C LEU A 152 -2.73 -8.92 -11.97
N GLY A 153 -2.52 -8.29 -13.13
CA GLY A 153 -1.17 -8.11 -13.67
C GLY A 153 -0.27 -7.26 -12.77
N CYS A 154 -0.80 -6.23 -12.12
CA CYS A 154 -0.06 -5.45 -11.12
C CYS A 154 0.34 -6.31 -9.91
N GLN A 155 -0.56 -7.16 -9.42
CA GLN A 155 -0.28 -8.09 -8.31
C GLN A 155 0.77 -9.15 -8.68
N LEU A 156 0.71 -9.69 -9.91
CA LEU A 156 1.71 -10.63 -10.42
C LEU A 156 3.08 -9.96 -10.58
N LEU A 157 3.13 -8.72 -11.06
CA LEU A 157 4.37 -7.95 -11.12
C LEU A 157 4.94 -7.68 -9.72
N HIS A 158 4.09 -7.36 -8.74
CA HIS A 158 4.52 -7.20 -7.36
C HIS A 158 5.19 -8.47 -6.83
N GLU A 159 4.59 -9.65 -7.02
CA GLU A 159 5.19 -10.93 -6.64
C GLU A 159 6.51 -11.19 -7.35
N ALA A 160 6.60 -10.89 -8.65
CA ALA A 160 7.84 -11.02 -9.42
C ALA A 160 8.95 -10.14 -8.84
N ILE A 161 8.63 -8.92 -8.41
CA ILE A 161 9.58 -8.03 -7.72
C ILE A 161 10.01 -8.63 -6.38
N GLN A 162 9.08 -9.14 -5.57
CA GLN A 162 9.43 -9.74 -4.27
C GLN A 162 10.35 -10.96 -4.45
N ALA A 163 10.04 -11.83 -5.41
CA ALA A 163 10.89 -12.98 -5.74
C ALA A 163 12.29 -12.54 -6.24
N TYR A 164 12.35 -11.46 -7.05
CA TYR A 164 13.61 -10.87 -7.47
C TYR A 164 14.41 -10.36 -6.26
N ILE A 165 13.80 -9.61 -5.35
CA ILE A 165 14.44 -9.02 -4.17
C ILE A 165 14.99 -10.13 -3.26
N GLU A 166 14.22 -11.18 -3.01
CA GLU A 166 14.61 -12.33 -2.20
C GLU A 166 15.85 -13.03 -2.79
N GLU A 167 15.86 -13.32 -4.09
CA GLU A 167 17.01 -13.96 -4.75
C GLU A 167 18.24 -13.03 -4.83
N ASN A 168 18.04 -11.71 -4.86
CA ASN A 168 19.09 -10.72 -5.06
C ASN A 168 19.52 -9.97 -3.78
N LYS A 169 19.24 -10.54 -2.60
CA LYS A 169 19.71 -10.04 -1.30
C LYS A 169 19.28 -8.59 -1.04
N ASP A 170 17.97 -8.37 -1.11
CA ASP A 170 17.30 -7.10 -0.83
C ASP A 170 17.65 -5.97 -1.83
N ILE A 171 18.04 -6.33 -3.05
CA ILE A 171 18.31 -5.37 -4.13
C ILE A 171 17.07 -5.29 -5.02
N TYR A 172 16.56 -4.07 -5.20
CA TYR A 172 15.47 -3.78 -6.11
C TYR A 172 15.90 -3.85 -7.58
N PRO A 173 15.01 -4.27 -8.51
CA PRO A 173 15.33 -4.33 -9.93
C PRO A 173 15.47 -2.93 -10.53
N TRP A 174 16.51 -2.71 -11.34
CA TRP A 174 16.71 -1.40 -11.99
C TRP A 174 15.67 -1.13 -13.08
N SER A 175 15.40 -2.13 -13.91
CA SER A 175 14.40 -2.14 -14.97
C SER A 175 13.98 -3.57 -15.27
N LEU A 176 12.98 -3.75 -16.14
CA LEU A 176 12.50 -5.07 -16.54
C LEU A 176 13.59 -6.00 -17.08
N ASP A 177 14.45 -5.45 -17.93
CA ASP A 177 15.37 -6.23 -18.77
C ASP A 177 16.82 -6.13 -18.32
N TRP A 178 17.08 -5.44 -17.21
CA TRP A 178 18.44 -5.31 -16.70
C TRP A 178 18.78 -6.55 -15.88
N PRO A 179 19.77 -7.35 -16.28
CA PRO A 179 20.14 -8.55 -15.54
C PRO A 179 20.76 -8.15 -14.20
N SER A 180 20.43 -8.90 -13.15
CA SER A 180 21.11 -8.78 -11.88
C SER A 180 22.56 -9.27 -12.01
N ASN A 181 23.44 -8.65 -11.24
CA ASN A 181 24.88 -8.86 -11.30
C ASN A 181 25.29 -10.30 -10.90
N ASN A 182 24.39 -11.02 -10.22
CA ASN A 182 24.72 -12.27 -9.53
C ASN A 182 24.18 -13.53 -10.22
N VAL A 183 23.10 -13.44 -11.01
CA VAL A 183 22.46 -14.62 -11.62
C VAL A 183 22.19 -14.44 -13.12
N GLY A 184 22.32 -13.22 -13.65
CA GLY A 184 22.03 -12.91 -15.05
C GLY A 184 20.53 -12.93 -15.39
N LYS A 185 19.66 -13.13 -14.40
CA LYS A 185 18.21 -12.97 -14.53
C LYS A 185 17.82 -11.51 -14.39
N CYS A 186 16.81 -11.09 -15.13
CA CYS A 186 16.17 -9.79 -15.03
C CYS A 186 14.77 -9.95 -14.40
N LEU A 187 14.10 -8.84 -14.06
CA LEU A 187 12.76 -8.89 -13.45
C LEU A 187 11.76 -9.65 -14.32
N ARG A 188 11.88 -9.56 -15.65
CA ARG A 188 11.03 -10.31 -16.59
C ARG A 188 11.08 -11.83 -16.36
N ASP A 189 12.23 -12.37 -15.96
CA ASP A 189 12.38 -13.81 -15.72
C ASP A 189 11.59 -14.31 -14.50
N TYR A 190 11.11 -13.40 -13.64
CA TYR A 190 10.28 -13.68 -12.48
C TYR A 190 8.78 -13.50 -12.76
N LEU A 191 8.40 -12.97 -13.92
CA LEU A 191 7.00 -12.94 -14.35
C LEU A 191 6.50 -14.36 -14.65
N PRO A 192 5.18 -14.58 -14.65
CA PRO A 192 4.59 -15.83 -15.13
C PRO A 192 5.18 -16.26 -16.48
N ASP A 193 5.65 -17.50 -16.52
CA ASP A 193 6.30 -18.11 -17.69
C ASP A 193 7.57 -17.38 -18.21
N GLY A 194 8.13 -16.43 -17.45
CA GLY A 194 9.28 -15.62 -17.83
C GLY A 194 9.01 -14.69 -19.03
N SER A 195 7.75 -14.36 -19.27
CA SER A 195 7.30 -13.57 -20.42
C SER A 195 6.56 -12.30 -19.99
N LEU A 196 6.41 -11.36 -20.92
CA LEU A 196 5.58 -10.19 -20.69
C LEU A 196 4.12 -10.61 -20.52
N LEU A 197 3.45 -9.96 -19.57
CA LEU A 197 2.02 -10.06 -19.30
C LEU A 197 1.20 -9.51 -20.48
N GLU A 198 0.00 -10.06 -20.64
CA GLU A 198 -0.98 -9.61 -21.61
C GLU A 198 -1.54 -8.23 -21.20
N ASN A 199 -1.56 -7.29 -22.13
CA ASN A 199 -2.33 -6.07 -21.98
C ASN A 199 -3.82 -6.40 -22.14
N ALA A 200 -4.59 -6.21 -21.07
CA ALA A 200 -5.99 -6.65 -21.00
C ALA A 200 -6.92 -6.03 -22.06
N ILE A 201 -6.51 -4.92 -22.69
CA ILE A 201 -7.31 -4.20 -23.69
C ILE A 201 -6.93 -4.63 -25.11
N THR A 202 -5.63 -4.79 -25.39
CA THR A 202 -5.15 -5.13 -26.73
C THR A 202 -5.02 -6.62 -26.98
N GLY A 203 -4.89 -7.42 -25.91
CA GLY A 203 -4.60 -8.86 -25.96
C GLY A 203 -3.15 -9.18 -26.34
N GLU A 204 -2.24 -8.21 -26.29
CA GLU A 204 -0.83 -8.39 -26.65
C GLU A 204 0.07 -8.49 -25.41
N ASN A 205 1.02 -9.42 -25.42
CA ASN A 205 2.02 -9.61 -24.35
C ASN A 205 3.09 -8.51 -24.39
N THR A 206 2.76 -7.36 -23.81
CA THR A 206 3.55 -6.12 -23.88
C THR A 206 3.87 -5.55 -22.51
N GLU A 207 3.30 -6.10 -21.45
CA GLU A 207 3.36 -5.54 -20.11
C GLU A 207 4.31 -6.33 -19.20
N PRO A 208 4.88 -5.71 -18.16
CA PRO A 208 4.84 -4.27 -17.90
C PRO A 208 5.77 -3.48 -18.82
N SER A 209 5.39 -2.24 -19.07
CA SER A 209 6.23 -1.20 -19.64
C SER A 209 7.25 -0.66 -18.63
N CYS A 210 8.39 -0.15 -19.12
CA CYS A 210 9.45 0.43 -18.28
C CYS A 210 9.19 1.89 -17.84
N GLU A 211 7.92 2.30 -17.80
CA GLU A 211 7.48 3.63 -17.41
C GLU A 211 6.18 3.52 -16.60
N THR A 212 5.70 4.63 -16.04
CA THR A 212 4.37 4.68 -15.40
C THR A 212 3.28 4.38 -16.45
N ALA A 213 2.23 3.66 -16.08
CA ALA A 213 1.11 3.38 -16.97
C ALA A 213 0.34 4.67 -17.32
N LEU A 214 0.16 4.93 -18.63
CA LEU A 214 -0.45 6.15 -19.16
C LEU A 214 -1.60 5.88 -20.14
N VAL A 215 -1.75 4.64 -20.63
CA VAL A 215 -2.79 4.28 -21.61
C VAL A 215 -3.57 3.04 -21.18
N PRO A 216 -4.81 2.85 -21.66
CA PRO A 216 -5.65 1.72 -21.29
C PRO A 216 -4.99 0.34 -21.43
N GLY A 217 -5.13 -0.46 -20.38
CA GLY A 217 -4.59 -1.82 -20.28
C GLY A 217 -3.12 -1.91 -19.87
N GLN A 218 -2.41 -0.77 -19.82
CA GLN A 218 -0.97 -0.74 -19.55
C GLN A 218 -0.67 -1.02 -18.07
N ILE A 219 0.40 -1.78 -17.83
CA ILE A 219 1.00 -1.96 -16.51
C ILE A 219 2.40 -1.35 -16.58
N GLY A 220 2.68 -0.45 -15.66
CA GLY A 220 3.93 0.29 -15.59
C GLY A 220 4.79 -0.19 -14.44
N TYR A 221 6.10 -0.30 -14.68
CA TYR A 221 7.12 -0.48 -13.66
C TYR A 221 8.09 0.69 -13.69
N LYS A 222 8.33 1.30 -12.54
CA LYS A 222 9.36 2.32 -12.38
C LYS A 222 10.14 2.10 -11.09
N SER A 223 11.46 2.03 -11.20
CA SER A 223 12.35 2.03 -10.04
C SER A 223 12.44 3.43 -9.44
N ILE A 224 12.58 3.49 -8.11
CA ILE A 224 12.84 4.74 -7.37
C ILE A 224 14.33 4.80 -7.10
N GLU A 225 15.01 5.78 -7.70
CA GLU A 225 16.42 6.03 -7.51
C GLU A 225 16.63 7.19 -6.54
N GLU A 226 17.43 6.99 -5.50
CA GLU A 226 17.84 8.04 -4.57
C GLU A 226 19.30 7.86 -4.19
N GLY A 227 20.08 8.95 -4.23
CA GLY A 227 21.52 8.90 -3.97
C GLY A 227 22.34 7.95 -4.87
N GLY A 228 21.83 7.59 -6.06
CA GLY A 228 22.45 6.62 -6.96
C GLY A 228 22.14 5.15 -6.63
N PHE A 229 21.18 4.89 -5.74
CA PHE A 229 20.72 3.55 -5.38
C PHE A 229 19.26 3.38 -5.76
N ILE A 230 18.88 2.18 -6.20
CA ILE A 230 17.47 1.83 -6.31
C ILE A 230 16.97 1.44 -4.93
N VAL A 231 16.12 2.31 -4.38
CA VAL A 231 15.61 2.21 -3.00
C VAL A 231 14.19 1.66 -2.96
N GLY A 232 13.52 1.58 -4.10
CA GLY A 232 12.17 1.05 -4.20
C GLY A 232 11.63 1.01 -5.61
N PHE A 233 10.31 0.90 -5.72
CA PHE A 233 9.58 0.78 -6.96
C PHE A 233 8.20 1.44 -6.90
N VAL A 234 7.64 1.67 -8.07
CA VAL A 234 6.23 2.00 -8.32
C VAL A 234 5.71 1.04 -9.39
N ILE A 235 4.59 0.41 -9.11
CA ILE A 235 3.75 -0.30 -10.08
C ILE A 235 2.51 0.54 -10.31
N ALA A 236 2.19 0.81 -11.57
CA ALA A 236 1.00 1.56 -11.96
C ALA A 236 0.17 0.73 -12.94
N GLY A 237 -1.14 0.67 -12.75
CA GLY A 237 -2.06 -0.02 -13.66
C GLY A 237 -3.12 0.95 -14.19
N TYR A 238 -3.19 1.12 -15.51
CA TYR A 238 -4.18 1.96 -16.15
C TYR A 238 -5.30 1.07 -16.72
N GLY A 239 -6.48 1.15 -16.11
CA GLY A 239 -7.67 0.40 -16.51
C GLY A 239 -8.27 0.91 -17.82
N TYR A 240 -9.56 0.67 -18.04
CA TYR A 240 -10.18 1.11 -19.30
C TYR A 240 -10.15 2.64 -19.49
N SER A 241 -10.32 3.39 -18.41
CA SER A 241 -10.52 4.86 -18.48
C SER A 241 -9.66 5.69 -17.53
N SER A 242 -9.03 5.08 -16.54
CA SER A 242 -8.28 5.78 -15.49
C SER A 242 -7.15 4.92 -14.95
N LEU A 243 -6.24 5.54 -14.19
CA LEU A 243 -5.35 4.81 -13.29
C LEU A 243 -6.21 4.14 -12.20
N ILE A 244 -6.06 2.83 -12.04
CA ILE A 244 -6.84 2.01 -11.09
C ILE A 244 -5.96 1.26 -10.08
N CYS A 245 -4.65 1.23 -10.31
CA CYS A 245 -3.67 0.63 -9.41
C CYS A 245 -2.44 1.54 -9.33
N ASP A 246 -1.99 1.83 -8.12
CA ASP A 246 -0.75 2.55 -7.83
C ASP A 246 -0.16 1.97 -6.54
N VAL A 247 0.90 1.19 -6.68
CA VAL A 247 1.54 0.43 -5.61
C VAL A 247 3.00 0.86 -5.53
N SER A 248 3.41 1.33 -4.36
CA SER A 248 4.80 1.63 -4.07
C SER A 248 5.19 1.07 -2.71
N ASN A 249 6.45 0.64 -2.57
CA ASN A 249 7.04 0.28 -1.28
C ASN A 249 7.60 1.51 -0.53
N ILE A 250 7.62 2.69 -1.15
CA ILE A 250 8.07 3.94 -0.55
C ILE A 250 6.89 4.87 -0.37
N ARG A 251 6.69 5.37 0.85
CA ARG A 251 5.53 6.22 1.19
C ARG A 251 5.76 7.69 0.86
N ASN A 252 6.99 8.18 1.04
CA ASN A 252 7.37 9.57 0.81
C ASN A 252 8.87 9.67 0.45
N GLN A 253 9.30 10.87 0.04
CA GLN A 253 10.68 11.11 -0.37
C GLN A 253 11.67 10.91 0.79
N GLU A 254 11.30 11.33 1.99
CA GLU A 254 12.15 11.22 3.17
C GLU A 254 12.44 9.75 3.53
N ASP A 255 11.46 8.84 3.42
CA ASP A 255 11.65 7.40 3.55
C ASP A 255 12.66 6.87 2.52
N ALA A 256 12.59 7.35 1.27
CA ALA A 256 13.54 6.99 0.22
C ALA A 256 14.98 7.41 0.58
N GLU A 257 15.15 8.62 1.10
CA GLU A 257 16.46 9.15 1.52
C GLU A 257 17.03 8.37 2.72
N VAL A 258 16.18 7.91 3.66
CA VAL A 258 16.63 7.01 4.76
C VAL A 258 17.14 5.69 4.20
N ILE A 259 16.43 5.09 3.25
CA ILE A 259 16.85 3.83 2.61
C ILE A 259 18.19 4.03 1.88
N ALA A 260 18.34 5.13 1.13
CA ALA A 260 19.59 5.49 0.47
C ALA A 260 20.74 5.64 1.49
N ASN A 261 20.51 6.33 2.61
CA ASN A 261 21.50 6.46 3.68
C ASN A 261 21.97 5.10 4.21
N CYS A 262 21.05 4.15 4.43
CA CYS A 262 21.40 2.79 4.86
C CYS A 262 22.27 2.05 3.83
N HIS A 263 22.00 2.20 2.53
CA HIS A 263 22.87 1.65 1.48
C HIS A 263 24.25 2.30 1.47
N ILE A 264 24.34 3.63 1.61
CA ILE A 264 25.64 4.34 1.70
C ILE A 264 26.44 3.84 2.90
N ILE A 265 25.81 3.66 4.06
CA ILE A 265 26.45 3.10 5.26
C ILE A 265 26.95 1.68 5.00
N ARG A 266 26.17 0.84 4.30
CA ARG A 266 26.59 -0.50 3.88
C ARG A 266 27.87 -0.43 3.05
N PHE A 267 27.94 0.40 2.00
CA PHE A 267 29.14 0.53 1.18
C PHE A 267 30.35 1.02 1.99
N ALA A 268 30.15 1.96 2.92
CA ALA A 268 31.21 2.43 3.82
C ALA A 268 31.69 1.32 4.77
N ALA A 269 30.79 0.49 5.29
CA ALA A 269 31.13 -0.65 6.14
C ALA A 269 31.94 -1.72 5.39
N GLU A 270 31.54 -2.04 4.15
CA GLU A 270 32.27 -2.96 3.27
C GLU A 270 33.68 -2.43 2.93
N ALA A 271 33.80 -1.14 2.61
CA ALA A 271 35.09 -0.50 2.37
C ALA A 271 35.98 -0.52 3.63
N PHE A 272 35.42 -0.23 4.81
CA PHE A 272 36.13 -0.34 6.08
C PHE A 272 36.63 -1.77 6.31
N ALA A 273 35.76 -2.78 6.13
CA ALA A 273 36.12 -4.18 6.33
C ALA A 273 37.22 -4.62 5.35
N ALA A 274 37.15 -4.20 4.07
CA ALA A 274 38.18 -4.46 3.09
C ALA A 274 39.56 -3.90 3.52
N GLU A 275 39.60 -2.71 4.13
CA GLU A 275 40.84 -2.13 4.69
C GLU A 275 41.25 -2.74 6.04
N ASN A 276 40.32 -3.37 6.76
CA ASN A 276 40.53 -3.93 8.09
C ASN A 276 40.56 -5.47 8.11
N GLY A 277 40.98 -6.08 7.00
CA GLY A 277 41.18 -7.53 6.91
C GLY A 277 39.90 -8.35 7.09
N GLY A 278 38.76 -7.82 6.66
CA GLY A 278 37.43 -8.42 6.78
C GLY A 278 36.73 -8.18 8.11
N VAL A 279 37.30 -7.39 9.02
CA VAL A 279 36.71 -7.10 10.33
C VAL A 279 35.93 -5.79 10.29
N TYR A 280 34.63 -5.88 10.57
CA TYR A 280 33.72 -4.73 10.60
C TYR A 280 33.88 -3.89 11.88
N PRO A 281 33.62 -2.58 11.84
CA PRO A 281 33.68 -1.74 13.04
C PRO A 281 32.52 -2.11 13.98
N ALA A 282 32.77 -2.17 15.29
CA ALA A 282 31.73 -2.29 16.32
C ALA A 282 31.24 -0.92 16.82
N SER A 283 32.07 0.13 16.70
CA SER A 283 31.75 1.47 17.20
C SER A 283 32.20 2.58 16.25
N ALA A 284 31.65 3.78 16.43
CA ALA A 284 32.07 4.97 15.69
C ALA A 284 33.55 5.37 15.92
N ALA A 285 34.16 4.88 17.00
CA ALA A 285 35.54 5.19 17.35
C ALA A 285 36.55 4.25 16.71
N ASP A 286 36.09 3.10 16.17
CA ASP A 286 36.96 2.08 15.61
C ASP A 286 37.63 2.59 14.33
N MET A 287 38.88 2.18 14.14
CA MET A 287 39.71 2.61 13.03
C MET A 287 40.33 1.42 12.32
N THR A 288 40.48 1.51 11.01
CA THR A 288 41.33 0.61 10.23
C THR A 288 42.80 0.79 10.65
N PRO A 289 43.72 -0.11 10.25
CA PRO A 289 45.15 0.07 10.50
C PRO A 289 45.71 1.38 9.91
N GLY A 290 45.05 1.92 8.88
CA GLY A 290 45.37 3.21 8.27
C GLY A 290 44.87 4.42 9.07
N GLY A 291 44.08 4.22 10.14
CA GLY A 291 43.51 5.28 10.96
C GLY A 291 42.15 5.79 10.48
N ASN A 292 41.56 5.19 9.44
CA ASN A 292 40.26 5.59 8.90
C ASN A 292 39.12 5.01 9.74
N ARG A 293 38.12 5.83 10.07
CA ARG A 293 36.84 5.41 10.65
C ARG A 293 35.83 5.10 9.54
N LEU A 294 34.72 4.44 9.89
CA LEU A 294 33.61 4.23 8.94
C LEU A 294 33.15 5.55 8.29
N THR A 295 33.10 6.63 9.07
CA THR A 295 32.68 7.96 8.59
C THR A 295 33.58 8.52 7.50
N ASP A 296 34.85 8.11 7.46
CA ASP A 296 35.81 8.56 6.46
C ASP A 296 35.53 7.92 5.08
N PHE A 297 34.80 6.79 5.06
CA PHE A 297 34.33 6.13 3.84
C PHE A 297 32.95 6.61 3.38
N LEU A 298 32.26 7.45 4.15
CA LEU A 298 31.02 8.09 3.72
C LEU A 298 31.31 9.20 2.69
N SER A 299 30.28 9.63 1.97
CA SER A 299 30.41 10.68 0.95
C SER A 299 30.96 11.98 1.56
N GLY A 300 32.18 12.33 1.15
CA GLY A 300 32.87 13.52 1.64
C GLY A 300 33.44 13.41 3.06
N GLY A 301 33.51 12.21 3.65
CA GLY A 301 34.05 12.01 5.00
C GLY A 301 33.20 12.65 6.11
N MET A 302 31.90 12.84 5.86
CA MET A 302 30.96 13.45 6.80
C MET A 302 29.80 12.52 7.09
N LEU A 303 29.17 12.69 8.26
CA LEU A 303 27.89 12.06 8.55
C LEU A 303 26.83 12.45 7.51
N LEU A 304 25.94 11.52 7.22
CA LEU A 304 24.83 11.70 6.28
C LEU A 304 23.71 12.52 6.93
N VAL A 305 22.88 13.13 6.08
CA VAL A 305 21.77 13.98 6.52
C VAL A 305 20.58 13.09 6.88
N ASN A 306 20.03 13.26 8.08
CA ASN A 306 18.73 12.74 8.45
C ASN A 306 17.65 13.56 7.73
N PRO A 307 16.83 12.96 6.86
CA PRO A 307 15.90 13.70 6.01
C PRO A 307 14.81 14.43 6.79
N TYR A 308 14.33 13.85 7.90
CA TYR A 308 13.26 14.43 8.72
C TYR A 308 13.73 15.60 9.61
N THR A 309 15.02 15.70 9.91
CA THR A 309 15.56 16.78 10.76
C THR A 309 16.48 17.74 10.00
N SER A 310 16.87 17.37 8.78
CA SER A 310 17.85 18.06 7.94
C SER A 310 19.22 18.27 8.62
N ARG A 311 19.59 17.41 9.58
CA ARG A 311 20.87 17.47 10.31
C ARG A 311 21.80 16.32 9.89
N ARG A 312 23.11 16.58 9.89
CA ARG A 312 24.13 15.55 9.63
C ARG A 312 24.39 14.71 10.86
N THR A 313 23.66 13.61 10.99
CA THR A 313 23.70 12.74 12.17
C THR A 313 23.91 11.28 11.85
N GLU A 314 23.71 10.83 10.61
CA GLU A 314 23.66 9.40 10.30
C GLU A 314 25.02 8.79 9.92
N PRO A 315 25.35 7.57 10.40
CA PRO A 315 24.54 6.75 11.33
C PRO A 315 24.57 7.32 12.77
N SER A 316 23.38 7.51 13.34
CA SER A 316 23.21 8.09 14.68
C SER A 316 23.25 7.03 15.79
N VAL A 317 22.88 5.79 15.47
CA VAL A 317 22.84 4.67 16.43
C VAL A 317 23.93 3.65 16.12
N TRP A 318 24.77 3.36 17.11
CA TRP A 318 25.86 2.37 17.02
C TRP A 318 25.64 1.24 18.02
N GLY A 319 25.79 0.00 17.55
CA GLY A 319 25.60 -1.21 18.37
C GLY A 319 24.14 -1.61 18.58
N GLY A 320 23.20 -1.07 17.78
CA GLY A 320 21.78 -1.38 17.87
C GLY A 320 20.96 -0.79 16.72
N SER A 321 19.65 -1.00 16.78
CA SER A 321 18.70 -0.55 15.76
C SER A 321 18.31 0.92 15.93
N ALA A 322 18.03 1.60 14.81
CA ALA A 322 17.41 2.92 14.81
C ALA A 322 16.04 2.90 15.50
N CYS A 323 15.63 4.02 16.08
CA CYS A 323 14.34 4.12 16.79
C CYS A 323 13.54 5.37 16.42
N ASN A 324 14.20 6.48 16.12
CA ASN A 324 13.52 7.75 15.81
C ASN A 324 13.42 7.99 14.29
N PRO A 325 12.47 8.85 13.87
CA PRO A 325 12.30 9.15 12.46
C PRO A 325 13.57 9.64 11.78
N GLY A 326 13.89 9.04 10.64
CA GLY A 326 15.06 9.37 9.83
C GLY A 326 16.38 8.78 10.30
N GLU A 327 16.40 8.08 11.44
CA GLU A 327 17.64 7.50 11.96
C GLU A 327 18.04 6.26 11.17
N SER A 328 19.36 6.11 11.01
CA SER A 328 20.02 4.89 10.58
C SER A 328 20.81 4.30 11.74
N GLY A 329 20.56 3.03 12.04
CA GLY A 329 21.28 2.26 13.04
C GLY A 329 22.24 1.28 12.40
N TYR A 330 23.40 1.09 13.01
CA TYR A 330 24.42 0.17 12.57
C TYR A 330 24.86 -0.73 13.74
N GLN A 331 24.88 -2.04 13.52
CA GLN A 331 25.35 -3.03 14.48
C GLN A 331 26.24 -4.06 13.78
N ALA A 332 27.45 -4.28 14.29
CA ALA A 332 28.30 -5.37 13.81
C ALA A 332 27.71 -6.74 14.19
N ALA A 333 27.73 -7.67 13.26
CA ALA A 333 27.44 -9.07 13.52
C ALA A 333 28.71 -9.79 14.00
N VAL A 334 28.64 -10.38 15.20
CA VAL A 334 29.76 -11.09 15.82
C VAL A 334 29.64 -12.59 15.54
N ILE A 335 30.61 -13.16 14.82
CA ILE A 335 30.73 -14.60 14.53
C ILE A 335 32.06 -15.08 15.09
N ASP A 336 32.04 -16.10 15.95
CA ASP A 336 33.23 -16.63 16.64
C ASP A 336 34.09 -15.56 17.34
N GLY A 337 33.43 -14.51 17.87
CA GLY A 337 34.09 -13.40 18.56
C GLY A 337 34.72 -12.35 17.64
N ILE A 338 34.52 -12.45 16.32
CA ILE A 338 34.97 -11.48 15.32
C ILE A 338 33.77 -10.75 14.73
N ASN A 339 33.88 -9.43 14.53
CA ASN A 339 32.89 -8.65 13.78
C ASN A 339 32.98 -9.03 12.30
N ALA A 340 32.24 -10.05 11.89
CA ALA A 340 32.34 -10.65 10.56
C ALA A 340 31.26 -10.15 9.59
N GLY A 341 30.26 -9.42 10.08
CA GLY A 341 29.20 -8.84 9.25
C GLY A 341 28.52 -7.65 9.91
N TYR A 342 27.31 -7.33 9.47
CA TYR A 342 26.53 -6.21 10.01
C TYR A 342 25.02 -6.42 9.89
N CYS A 343 24.29 -5.64 10.68
CA CYS A 343 22.88 -5.33 10.54
C CYS A 343 22.73 -3.80 10.53
N ILE A 344 22.11 -3.26 9.48
CA ILE A 344 21.81 -1.84 9.32
C ILE A 344 20.31 -1.68 9.28
N THR A 345 19.76 -0.73 10.03
CA THR A 345 18.31 -0.45 10.08
C THR A 345 18.04 1.01 9.78
N GLY A 346 16.92 1.30 9.14
CA GLY A 346 16.44 2.68 8.93
C GLY A 346 14.99 2.82 9.38
N VAL A 347 14.67 3.90 10.09
CA VAL A 347 13.31 4.21 10.57
C VAL A 347 12.71 5.34 9.74
N GLY A 348 11.49 5.12 9.26
CA GLY A 348 10.76 6.10 8.44
C GLY A 348 10.09 7.20 9.25
N GLU A 349 9.03 7.80 8.72
CA GLU A 349 8.30 8.91 9.36
C GLU A 349 7.84 8.62 10.81
N TRP A 350 7.41 7.39 11.07
CA TRP A 350 6.81 7.00 12.35
C TRP A 350 7.83 6.33 13.26
N LEU A 351 7.82 6.71 14.54
CA LEU A 351 8.70 6.17 15.56
C LEU A 351 8.58 4.64 15.63
N GLY A 352 9.73 3.96 15.54
CA GLY A 352 9.82 2.50 15.58
C GLY A 352 9.39 1.77 14.30
N THR A 353 8.92 2.47 13.26
CA THR A 353 8.61 1.84 11.97
C THR A 353 9.89 1.69 11.16
N THR A 354 10.53 0.53 11.30
CA THR A 354 11.67 0.14 10.45
C THR A 354 11.20 -0.03 9.01
N ILE A 355 11.74 0.77 8.10
CA ILE A 355 11.43 0.72 6.66
C ILE A 355 12.50 0.01 5.84
N VAL A 356 13.67 -0.24 6.42
CA VAL A 356 14.74 -1.03 5.80
C VAL A 356 15.57 -1.75 6.86
N THR A 357 15.91 -3.00 6.57
CA THR A 357 16.91 -3.77 7.31
C THR A 357 17.86 -4.40 6.30
N LEU A 358 19.14 -4.05 6.35
CA LEU A 358 20.18 -4.63 5.50
C LEU A 358 21.08 -5.51 6.35
N VAL A 359 21.19 -6.79 6.01
CA VAL A 359 21.94 -7.76 6.80
C VAL A 359 23.01 -8.43 5.96
N TYR A 360 24.17 -8.64 6.54
CA TYR A 360 25.23 -9.46 5.95
C TYR A 360 25.86 -10.35 7.02
N PHE A 361 25.83 -11.65 6.78
CA PHE A 361 26.59 -12.65 7.52
C PHE A 361 27.43 -13.47 6.54
N PRO A 362 28.76 -13.57 6.73
CA PRO A 362 29.58 -14.42 5.88
C PRO A 362 29.26 -15.90 6.16
N GLY A 363 28.91 -16.65 5.11
CA GLY A 363 28.65 -18.08 5.18
C GLY A 363 27.20 -18.51 4.93
N GLU A 364 26.29 -17.56 4.71
CA GLU A 364 24.92 -17.79 4.21
C GLU A 364 24.77 -17.54 2.71
#